data_AF-A0A158HKZ4-F1
#
_entry.id   AF-A0A158HKZ4-F1
#
_cell.length_a   1.000
_cell.length_b   1.000
_cell.length_c   1.000
_cell.angle_alpha   90.00
_cell.angle_beta   90.00
_cell.angle_gamma   90.00
#
_symmetry.space_group_name_H-M   'P 1'
#
loop_
_entity.id
_entity.type
_entity.pdbx_description
1 polymer ?
#
loop_
_entity_poly.entity_id
_entity_poly.type
_entity_poly.pdbx_seq_one_letter_code
_entity_poly.pdbx_strand_id
1 'polypeptide(L)'
;MNTRYLSEEERARAALAMIPAEDYTTWVDMAFALKQGFGEAGFDIWDEWSRTAHNYSERAARVTWRSAGESGGKTLASLFWLAQQHGFDVRGSRAAMDPAERLRMSSARPSMDRAQQAGGVAARVRARQTAVAREALAIWKWARPVGPGHPYLERKQVRSVPTLRELEAEELHALLGYAPRSAEELLTGRVLVVPVRIGDTLSTLELIDAEGRKSALAGGAKSGGYWVVEPDRFRDGVVTPILIAEGVATALAAWQATGWFSVAALSSGNLRPVAAMWRGRYPDAEMLVLADLGAGYEHAKQATLGTSSLLAEPHFAPEARIAGEVPTDFDDMAVLSGFGVVGELLRESLYVAPARDAMGGEETGEAVAADGSGDALKEGNAMGNVKEKLVGDGEVSGRRRTSRRGASSQDTPEPAPSEPTPSEPTPHETLAPAAGQALSQPPDPDRHEADAPRAEPPPARAVGASARRQVGEPLYGLEEVPGEIKALAQHRFGAQIRMATPRENGGPYRGEVFNTEHYMIQEVSTRSVVFHAKANVEFVSDRLRWMDENQRLNGAEVQVGYDGTHGKVYPWDRARDLLERTVASLKKSAREAGFGNDLDATLDQLQATSWTRVREARAAALAQSKERAGREQGQGQQR
;
A
#
# COMPACT_ATOMS: atom_id res chain seq x y z
N MET A 1 21.62 -6.91 -47.13
CA MET A 1 20.39 -6.88 -47.95
C MET A 1 19.27 -6.40 -47.04
N ASN A 2 18.51 -5.37 -47.41
CA ASN A 2 17.52 -4.77 -46.49
C ASN A 2 16.16 -5.43 -46.71
N THR A 3 15.89 -6.49 -45.97
CA THR A 3 14.60 -7.18 -45.95
C THR A 3 13.53 -6.23 -45.42
N ARG A 4 12.51 -5.96 -46.24
CA ARG A 4 11.33 -5.17 -45.86
C ARG A 4 10.19 -6.11 -45.47
N TYR A 5 9.58 -5.86 -44.33
CA TYR A 5 8.46 -6.67 -43.81
C TYR A 5 7.15 -5.93 -44.04
N LEU A 6 6.13 -6.66 -44.49
CA LEU A 6 4.85 -6.09 -44.93
C LEU A 6 3.93 -5.81 -43.74
N SER A 7 3.91 -6.70 -42.75
CA SER A 7 3.24 -6.52 -41.46
C SER A 7 4.21 -6.10 -40.35
N GLU A 8 3.68 -5.49 -39.27
CA GLU A 8 4.49 -5.27 -38.06
C GLU A 8 4.74 -6.57 -37.29
N GLU A 9 3.94 -7.62 -37.44
CA GLU A 9 4.20 -8.91 -36.80
C GLU A 9 5.43 -9.62 -37.39
N GLU A 10 5.54 -9.72 -38.73
CA GLU A 10 6.74 -10.27 -39.38
C GLU A 10 7.99 -9.46 -39.00
N ARG A 11 7.84 -8.13 -38.93
CA ARG A 11 8.92 -7.23 -38.50
C ARG A 11 9.30 -7.47 -37.03
N ALA A 12 8.33 -7.74 -36.17
CA ALA A 12 8.55 -8.07 -34.76
C ALA A 12 9.19 -9.46 -34.60
N ARG A 13 8.69 -10.51 -35.28
CA ARG A 13 9.30 -11.86 -35.33
C ARG A 13 10.77 -11.77 -35.77
N ALA A 14 11.06 -11.03 -36.84
CA ALA A 14 12.42 -10.87 -37.36
C ALA A 14 13.33 -10.01 -36.46
N ALA A 15 12.80 -8.98 -35.79
CA ALA A 15 13.58 -8.20 -34.82
C ALA A 15 13.89 -9.02 -33.56
N LEU A 16 12.92 -9.80 -33.08
CA LEU A 16 13.03 -10.64 -31.91
C LEU A 16 14.03 -11.79 -32.12
N ALA A 17 14.04 -12.39 -33.31
CA ALA A 17 14.99 -13.44 -33.70
C ALA A 17 16.48 -13.00 -33.72
N MET A 18 16.77 -11.69 -33.67
CA MET A 18 18.14 -11.17 -33.51
C MET A 18 18.60 -11.14 -32.03
N ILE A 19 17.67 -11.28 -31.08
CA ILE A 19 17.92 -11.13 -29.64
C ILE A 19 18.03 -12.52 -28.99
N PRO A 20 19.05 -12.81 -28.18
CA PRO A 20 19.13 -14.07 -27.43
C PRO A 20 17.98 -14.20 -26.42
N ALA A 21 17.30 -15.36 -26.43
CA ALA A 21 16.17 -15.65 -25.55
C ALA A 21 16.55 -16.13 -24.13
N GLU A 22 17.85 -16.30 -23.85
CA GLU A 22 18.33 -17.00 -22.65
C GLU A 22 18.37 -16.14 -21.37
N ASP A 23 18.53 -14.81 -21.51
CA ASP A 23 18.51 -13.89 -20.38
C ASP A 23 17.07 -13.66 -19.88
N TYR A 24 16.84 -13.97 -18.61
CA TYR A 24 15.53 -13.82 -17.98
C TYR A 24 14.99 -12.39 -18.02
N THR A 25 15.83 -11.35 -17.88
CA THR A 25 15.32 -9.97 -17.85
C THR A 25 14.86 -9.51 -19.24
N THR A 26 15.63 -9.83 -20.26
CA THR A 26 15.31 -9.62 -21.68
C THR A 26 14.08 -10.44 -22.09
N TRP A 27 14.01 -11.70 -21.68
CA TRP A 27 12.89 -12.60 -21.96
C TRP A 27 11.56 -12.08 -21.41
N VAL A 28 11.55 -11.59 -20.16
CA VAL A 28 10.38 -10.92 -19.56
C VAL A 28 10.08 -9.59 -20.27
N ASP A 29 11.08 -8.75 -20.54
CA ASP A 29 10.89 -7.47 -21.23
C ASP A 29 10.24 -7.61 -22.61
N MET A 30 10.65 -8.64 -23.38
CA MET A 30 10.07 -8.93 -24.69
C MET A 30 8.63 -9.42 -24.58
N ALA A 31 8.28 -10.17 -23.52
CA ALA A 31 6.90 -10.58 -23.24
C ALA A 31 5.98 -9.35 -23.08
N PHE A 32 6.42 -8.38 -22.27
CA PHE A 32 5.68 -7.14 -22.04
C PHE A 32 5.61 -6.28 -23.32
N ALA A 33 6.72 -6.15 -24.06
CA ALA A 33 6.78 -5.40 -25.31
C ALA A 33 5.82 -5.94 -26.39
N LEU A 34 5.79 -7.27 -26.56
CA LEU A 34 4.94 -7.93 -27.57
C LEU A 34 3.47 -7.93 -27.14
N LYS A 35 3.17 -8.13 -25.85
CA LYS A 35 1.79 -8.05 -25.34
C LYS A 35 1.22 -6.64 -25.42
N GLN A 36 2.04 -5.62 -25.17
CA GLN A 36 1.64 -4.22 -25.36
C GLN A 36 1.36 -3.90 -26.84
N GLY A 37 2.12 -4.48 -27.78
CA GLY A 37 1.96 -4.27 -29.22
C GLY A 37 0.79 -5.01 -29.85
N PHE A 38 0.61 -6.29 -29.53
CA PHE A 38 -0.30 -7.21 -30.23
C PHE A 38 -1.39 -7.81 -29.34
N GLY A 39 -1.47 -7.42 -28.05
CA GLY A 39 -2.36 -8.07 -27.08
C GLY A 39 -2.01 -9.55 -26.90
N GLU A 40 -3.00 -10.38 -26.59
CA GLU A 40 -2.82 -11.83 -26.43
C GLU A 40 -2.29 -12.53 -27.71
N ALA A 41 -2.50 -11.98 -28.91
CA ALA A 41 -1.92 -12.52 -30.15
C ALA A 41 -0.39 -12.40 -30.22
N GLY A 42 0.23 -11.57 -29.36
CA GLY A 42 1.68 -11.53 -29.21
C GLY A 42 2.26 -12.78 -28.52
N PHE A 43 1.44 -13.64 -27.92
CA PHE A 43 1.93 -14.82 -27.20
C PHE A 43 2.67 -15.77 -28.12
N ASP A 44 2.09 -16.11 -29.28
CA ASP A 44 2.68 -17.09 -30.19
C ASP A 44 4.02 -16.60 -30.76
N ILE A 45 4.14 -15.30 -31.05
CA ILE A 45 5.39 -14.65 -31.49
C ILE A 45 6.48 -14.78 -30.40
N TRP A 46 6.11 -14.52 -29.16
CA TRP A 46 7.04 -14.55 -28.03
C TRP A 46 7.41 -15.99 -27.62
N ASP A 47 6.46 -16.92 -27.64
CA ASP A 47 6.64 -18.32 -27.23
C ASP A 47 7.44 -19.10 -28.28
N GLU A 48 7.24 -18.84 -29.58
CA GLU A 48 8.07 -19.36 -30.68
C GLU A 48 9.54 -18.99 -30.51
N TRP A 49 9.83 -17.72 -30.21
CA TRP A 49 11.18 -17.25 -29.88
C TRP A 49 11.70 -17.82 -28.56
N SER A 50 10.86 -17.87 -27.52
CA SER A 50 11.22 -18.38 -26.20
C SER A 50 11.75 -19.82 -26.26
N ARG A 51 11.17 -20.66 -27.13
CA ARG A 51 11.59 -22.05 -27.37
C ARG A 51 13.00 -22.19 -27.98
N THR A 52 13.62 -21.09 -28.46
CA THR A 52 15.02 -21.11 -28.92
C THR A 52 16.02 -21.17 -27.77
N ALA A 53 15.62 -20.80 -26.55
CA ALA A 53 16.48 -20.85 -25.37
C ALA A 53 16.55 -22.27 -24.80
N HIS A 54 17.77 -22.74 -24.47
CA HIS A 54 18.00 -24.07 -23.89
C HIS A 54 17.37 -24.24 -22.48
N ASN A 55 17.02 -23.13 -21.81
CA ASN A 55 16.41 -23.07 -20.48
C ASN A 55 14.87 -22.85 -20.52
N TYR A 56 14.24 -22.94 -21.70
CA TYR A 56 12.81 -22.72 -21.90
C TYR A 56 11.91 -23.62 -21.04
N SER A 57 10.80 -23.07 -20.56
CA SER A 57 9.73 -23.82 -19.91
C SER A 57 8.36 -23.23 -20.24
N GLU A 58 7.50 -24.01 -20.91
CA GLU A 58 6.13 -23.60 -21.26
C GLU A 58 5.30 -23.17 -20.04
N ARG A 59 5.51 -23.83 -18.89
CA ARG A 59 4.86 -23.46 -17.63
C ARG A 59 5.32 -22.08 -17.14
N ALA A 60 6.60 -21.76 -17.28
CA ALA A 60 7.12 -20.43 -16.96
C ALA A 60 6.58 -19.40 -17.97
N ALA A 61 6.64 -19.70 -19.28
CA ALA A 61 6.14 -18.83 -20.34
C ALA A 61 4.67 -18.42 -20.11
N ARG A 62 3.79 -19.39 -19.88
CA ARG A 62 2.37 -19.14 -19.55
C ARG A 62 2.15 -18.42 -18.22
N VAL A 63 3.10 -18.42 -17.29
CA VAL A 63 2.99 -17.61 -16.04
C VAL A 63 3.45 -16.17 -16.31
N THR A 64 4.63 -16.00 -16.89
CA THR A 64 5.19 -14.69 -17.28
C THR A 64 4.21 -13.92 -18.16
N TRP A 65 3.64 -14.55 -19.18
CA TRP A 65 2.67 -13.92 -20.08
C TRP A 65 1.37 -13.47 -19.40
N ARG A 66 0.97 -14.13 -18.30
CA ARG A 66 -0.18 -13.69 -17.47
C ARG A 66 0.20 -12.60 -16.48
N SER A 67 1.47 -12.46 -16.11
CA SER A 67 1.98 -11.31 -15.35
C SER A 67 2.26 -10.08 -16.23
N ALA A 68 2.47 -10.27 -17.53
CA ALA A 68 2.55 -9.19 -18.50
C ALA A 68 1.20 -8.48 -18.64
N GLY A 69 1.20 -7.17 -18.37
CA GLY A 69 0.03 -6.30 -18.48
C GLY A 69 0.12 -5.36 -19.68
N GLU A 70 -1.00 -5.14 -20.36
CA GLU A 70 -1.11 -4.27 -21.56
C GLU A 70 -0.75 -2.80 -21.29
N SER A 71 -0.71 -2.38 -20.02
CA SER A 71 -0.32 -1.04 -19.57
C SER A 71 1.14 -0.96 -19.06
N GLY A 72 2.02 -1.85 -19.53
CA GLY A 72 3.43 -1.86 -19.17
C GLY A 72 4.25 -0.74 -19.83
N GLY A 73 5.40 -0.39 -19.23
CA GLY A 73 6.32 0.62 -19.79
C GLY A 73 7.23 0.11 -20.92
N LYS A 74 7.21 -1.20 -21.21
CA LYS A 74 7.91 -1.82 -22.35
C LYS A 74 6.96 -1.90 -23.53
N THR A 75 7.44 -1.57 -24.72
CA THR A 75 6.63 -1.48 -25.95
C THR A 75 7.38 -2.09 -27.12
N LEU A 76 6.75 -2.20 -28.30
CA LEU A 76 7.46 -2.60 -29.52
C LEU A 76 8.68 -1.71 -29.83
N ALA A 77 8.71 -0.44 -29.38
CA ALA A 77 9.90 0.41 -29.50
C ALA A 77 11.08 -0.11 -28.66
N SER A 78 10.83 -0.75 -27.51
CA SER A 78 11.84 -1.42 -26.69
C SER A 78 12.42 -2.65 -27.40
N LEU A 79 11.56 -3.46 -28.02
CA LEU A 79 11.97 -4.58 -28.88
C LEU A 79 12.85 -4.11 -30.05
N PHE A 80 12.39 -3.12 -30.83
CA PHE A 80 13.16 -2.62 -31.96
C PHE A 80 14.46 -1.93 -31.55
N TRP A 81 14.50 -1.23 -30.41
CA TRP A 81 15.74 -0.63 -29.88
C TRP A 81 16.77 -1.69 -29.48
N LEU A 82 16.34 -2.78 -28.83
CA LEU A 82 17.23 -3.87 -28.43
C LEU A 82 17.70 -4.66 -29.65
N ALA A 83 16.79 -5.00 -30.57
CA ALA A 83 17.13 -5.64 -31.84
C ALA A 83 18.14 -4.81 -32.64
N GLN A 84 18.08 -3.46 -32.58
CA GLN A 84 19.07 -2.58 -33.21
C GLN A 84 20.47 -2.72 -32.59
N GLN A 85 20.60 -2.97 -31.28
CA GLN A 85 21.90 -3.27 -30.64
C GLN A 85 22.46 -4.61 -31.14
N HIS A 86 21.57 -5.55 -31.49
CA HIS A 86 21.90 -6.82 -32.15
C HIS A 86 21.97 -6.74 -33.69
N GLY A 87 22.01 -5.53 -34.27
CA GLY A 87 22.26 -5.29 -35.70
C GLY A 87 21.03 -5.27 -36.61
N PHE A 88 19.81 -5.27 -36.07
CA PHE A 88 18.58 -5.17 -36.87
C PHE A 88 18.38 -3.76 -37.44
N ASP A 89 18.21 -3.63 -38.77
CA ASP A 89 17.92 -2.35 -39.42
C ASP A 89 16.45 -1.93 -39.23
N VAL A 90 16.19 -1.23 -38.12
CA VAL A 90 14.86 -0.68 -37.78
C VAL A 90 14.34 0.31 -38.84
N ARG A 91 15.21 0.96 -39.61
CA ARG A 91 14.82 1.99 -40.61
C ARG A 91 14.49 1.36 -41.97
N GLY A 92 15.35 0.47 -42.47
CA GLY A 92 15.16 -0.21 -43.75
C GLY A 92 14.17 -1.38 -43.70
N SER A 93 13.87 -1.93 -42.53
CA SER A 93 12.92 -3.05 -42.36
C SER A 93 11.44 -2.68 -42.58
N ARG A 94 11.07 -1.39 -42.51
CA ARG A 94 9.68 -0.94 -42.60
C ARG A 94 9.22 -0.83 -44.07
N ALA A 95 8.22 -1.62 -44.47
CA ALA A 95 7.57 -1.42 -45.77
C ALA A 95 6.81 -0.08 -45.83
N ALA A 96 6.71 0.48 -47.04
CA ALA A 96 5.92 1.68 -47.31
C ALA A 96 4.44 1.31 -47.45
N MET A 97 3.71 1.27 -46.33
CA MET A 97 2.27 0.97 -46.27
C MET A 97 1.44 1.85 -47.20
N ASP A 98 0.56 1.24 -48.00
CA ASP A 98 -0.33 1.87 -48.97
C ASP A 98 -1.21 2.98 -48.32
N PRO A 99 -1.27 4.19 -48.89
CA PRO A 99 -2.22 5.23 -48.47
C PRO A 99 -3.69 4.76 -48.37
N ALA A 100 -4.15 3.89 -49.27
CA ALA A 100 -5.52 3.36 -49.26
C ALA A 100 -5.78 2.43 -48.07
N GLU A 101 -4.77 1.67 -47.65
CA GLU A 101 -4.85 0.75 -46.52
C GLU A 101 -4.82 1.49 -45.17
N ARG A 102 -4.00 2.55 -45.06
CA ARG A 102 -4.06 3.48 -43.91
C ARG A 102 -5.47 4.05 -43.71
N LEU A 103 -6.14 4.42 -44.79
CA LEU A 103 -7.47 5.03 -44.72
C LEU A 103 -8.52 4.03 -44.22
N ARG A 104 -8.49 2.78 -44.71
CA ARG A 104 -9.33 1.68 -44.22
C ARG A 104 -9.05 1.35 -42.75
N MET A 105 -7.78 1.27 -42.37
CA MET A 105 -7.39 0.93 -41.00
C MET A 105 -7.67 2.07 -40.00
N SER A 106 -7.68 3.33 -40.46
CA SER A 106 -8.08 4.49 -39.65
C SER A 106 -9.59 4.61 -39.40
N SER A 107 -10.43 3.88 -40.15
CA SER A 107 -11.90 3.95 -40.05
C SER A 107 -12.53 2.84 -39.20
N ALA A 108 -11.76 1.86 -38.74
CA ALA A 108 -12.16 0.90 -37.71
C ALA A 108 -11.89 1.48 -36.30
N ARG A 109 -12.94 1.71 -35.50
CA ARG A 109 -12.83 2.28 -34.14
C ARG A 109 -12.31 1.25 -33.13
N PRO A 110 -11.36 1.64 -32.28
CA PRO A 110 -11.47 1.34 -30.84
C PRO A 110 -11.24 2.57 -29.93
N SER A 111 -11.40 3.78 -30.47
CA SER A 111 -11.12 5.03 -29.73
C SER A 111 -12.06 5.26 -28.55
N MET A 112 -13.35 4.97 -28.70
CA MET A 112 -14.32 5.11 -27.61
C MET A 112 -14.11 4.08 -26.50
N ASP A 113 -13.87 2.81 -26.85
CA ASP A 113 -13.67 1.76 -25.85
C ASP A 113 -12.37 1.98 -25.07
N ARG A 114 -11.26 2.34 -25.74
CA ARG A 114 -10.02 2.71 -25.05
C ARG A 114 -10.20 3.93 -24.15
N ALA A 115 -10.96 4.95 -24.58
CA ALA A 115 -11.26 6.12 -23.76
C ALA A 115 -12.14 5.79 -22.54
N GLN A 116 -13.13 4.90 -22.69
CA GLN A 116 -13.99 4.44 -21.59
C GLN A 116 -13.23 3.52 -20.62
N GLN A 117 -12.40 2.61 -21.14
CA GLN A 117 -11.52 1.75 -20.34
C GLN A 117 -10.49 2.58 -19.55
N ALA A 118 -9.78 3.52 -20.21
CA ALA A 118 -8.86 4.44 -19.55
C ALA A 118 -9.57 5.33 -18.52
N GLY A 119 -10.76 5.84 -18.85
CA GLY A 119 -11.61 6.59 -17.92
C GLY A 119 -12.01 5.76 -16.70
N GLY A 120 -12.35 4.48 -16.90
CA GLY A 120 -12.67 3.51 -15.84
C GLY A 120 -11.46 3.17 -14.96
N VAL A 121 -10.27 2.98 -15.55
CA VAL A 121 -9.01 2.79 -14.80
C VAL A 121 -8.68 4.05 -13.99
N ALA A 122 -8.72 5.24 -14.60
CA ALA A 122 -8.49 6.50 -13.90
C ALA A 122 -9.54 6.77 -12.81
N ALA A 123 -10.79 6.34 -12.98
CA ALA A 123 -11.82 6.39 -11.94
C ALA A 123 -11.50 5.43 -10.78
N ARG A 124 -11.08 4.19 -11.06
CA ARG A 124 -10.67 3.21 -10.04
C ARG A 124 -9.45 3.69 -9.24
N VAL A 125 -8.43 4.27 -9.91
CA VAL A 125 -7.25 4.84 -9.27
C VAL A 125 -7.63 6.01 -8.35
N ARG A 126 -8.42 6.98 -8.85
CA ARG A 126 -8.92 8.10 -8.03
C ARG A 126 -9.79 7.63 -6.87
N ALA A 127 -10.60 6.59 -7.05
CA ALA A 127 -11.40 6.01 -5.97
C ALA A 127 -10.53 5.34 -4.89
N ARG A 128 -9.47 4.60 -5.25
CA ARG A 128 -8.52 4.04 -4.28
C ARG A 128 -7.75 5.14 -3.55
N GLN A 129 -7.25 6.14 -4.27
CA GLN A 129 -6.58 7.31 -3.66
C GLN A 129 -7.52 8.04 -2.69
N THR A 130 -8.79 8.26 -3.06
CA THR A 130 -9.81 8.87 -2.19
C THR A 130 -10.10 8.02 -0.94
N ALA A 131 -10.05 6.69 -1.04
CA ALA A 131 -10.20 5.80 0.10
C ALA A 131 -8.98 5.90 1.05
N VAL A 132 -7.76 5.82 0.53
CA VAL A 132 -6.53 5.92 1.33
C VAL A 132 -6.37 7.32 1.94
N ALA A 133 -6.80 8.39 1.27
CA ALA A 133 -6.84 9.74 1.84
C ALA A 133 -7.76 9.85 3.07
N ARG A 134 -8.88 9.12 3.10
CA ARG A 134 -9.78 9.04 4.27
C ARG A 134 -9.19 8.20 5.39
N GLU A 135 -8.57 7.07 5.05
CA GLU A 135 -7.85 6.18 5.96
C GLU A 135 -6.68 6.92 6.64
N ALA A 136 -5.87 7.63 5.85
CA ALA A 136 -4.82 8.54 6.30
C ALA A 136 -5.36 9.62 7.25
N LEU A 137 -6.49 10.26 6.91
CA LEU A 137 -7.10 11.28 7.76
C LEU A 137 -7.63 10.71 9.09
N ALA A 138 -8.20 9.50 9.06
CA ALA A 138 -8.66 8.82 10.27
C ALA A 138 -7.47 8.48 11.20
N ILE A 139 -6.42 7.86 10.65
CA ILE A 139 -5.20 7.49 11.39
C ILE A 139 -4.50 8.75 11.94
N TRP A 140 -4.31 9.81 11.14
CA TRP A 140 -3.67 11.05 11.61
C TRP A 140 -4.50 11.82 12.65
N LYS A 141 -5.84 11.72 12.61
CA LYS A 141 -6.72 12.25 13.67
C LYS A 141 -6.69 11.42 14.96
N TRP A 142 -6.52 10.11 14.84
CA TRP A 142 -6.39 9.19 15.97
C TRP A 142 -4.98 9.27 16.61
N ALA A 143 -3.97 9.57 15.80
CA ALA A 143 -2.59 9.70 16.23
C ALA A 143 -2.37 10.88 17.20
N ARG A 144 -1.66 10.57 18.29
CA ARG A 144 -1.37 11.51 19.37
C ARG A 144 -0.29 12.53 18.93
N PRO A 145 -0.26 13.75 19.51
CA PRO A 145 0.87 14.66 19.34
C PRO A 145 2.18 13.94 19.68
N VAL A 146 3.27 14.27 18.96
CA VAL A 146 4.60 13.70 19.26
C VAL A 146 4.98 14.06 20.69
N GLY A 147 5.31 13.05 21.50
CA GLY A 147 5.71 13.22 22.88
C GLY A 147 7.15 13.72 23.03
N PRO A 148 7.56 14.12 24.24
CA PRO A 148 8.96 14.38 24.53
C PRO A 148 9.81 13.13 24.24
N GLY A 149 11.04 13.35 23.80
CA GLY A 149 12.02 12.31 23.51
C GLY A 149 11.53 11.23 22.54
N HIS A 150 10.99 11.61 21.38
CA HIS A 150 10.68 10.64 20.33
C HIS A 150 12.00 10.12 19.71
N PRO A 151 12.30 8.81 19.71
CA PRO A 151 13.68 8.33 19.50
C PRO A 151 14.29 8.73 18.15
N TYR A 152 13.48 8.70 17.07
CA TYR A 152 13.92 9.19 15.75
C TYR A 152 14.33 10.67 15.76
N LEU A 153 13.58 11.52 16.46
CA LEU A 153 13.83 12.96 16.53
C LEU A 153 15.03 13.27 17.42
N GLU A 154 15.20 12.56 18.53
CA GLU A 154 16.39 12.65 19.37
C GLU A 154 17.65 12.23 18.59
N ARG A 155 17.59 11.12 17.85
CA ARG A 155 18.72 10.58 17.06
C ARG A 155 19.16 11.52 15.94
N LYS A 156 18.22 12.23 15.29
CA LYS A 156 18.52 13.30 14.31
C LYS A 156 18.55 14.71 14.95
N GLN A 157 18.54 14.81 16.28
CA GLN A 157 18.58 16.05 17.09
C GLN A 157 17.58 17.16 16.72
N VAL A 158 16.48 16.80 16.06
CA VAL A 158 15.45 17.73 15.57
C VAL A 158 14.25 17.82 16.53
N ARG A 159 13.56 18.96 16.51
CA ARG A 159 12.38 19.24 17.33
C ARG A 159 11.11 18.78 16.62
N SER A 160 10.15 18.24 17.37
CA SER A 160 8.80 17.99 16.87
C SER A 160 8.06 19.30 16.56
N VAL A 161 7.18 19.27 15.55
CA VAL A 161 6.27 20.38 15.20
C VAL A 161 4.81 19.89 15.17
N PRO A 162 3.79 20.76 15.38
CA PRO A 162 2.40 20.32 15.59
C PRO A 162 1.71 19.58 14.42
N THR A 163 2.32 19.58 13.22
CA THR A 163 1.85 18.81 12.05
C THR A 163 2.24 17.33 12.13
N LEU A 164 3.29 16.99 12.89
CA LEU A 164 3.69 15.60 13.15
C LEU A 164 2.83 14.98 14.25
N ARG A 165 2.66 13.66 14.16
CA ARG A 165 2.02 12.81 15.16
C ARG A 165 2.89 11.59 15.42
N GLU A 166 2.61 10.84 16.47
CA GLU A 166 3.24 9.54 16.73
C GLU A 166 2.16 8.47 17.00
N LEU A 167 2.54 7.20 16.81
CA LEU A 167 1.81 6.01 17.25
C LEU A 167 2.80 4.88 17.54
N GLU A 168 2.41 3.87 18.32
CA GLU A 168 3.14 2.60 18.36
C GLU A 168 2.95 1.82 17.05
N ALA A 169 3.96 1.07 16.62
CA ALA A 169 3.88 0.15 15.50
C ALA A 169 2.73 -0.88 15.64
N GLU A 170 2.38 -1.27 16.87
CA GLU A 170 1.26 -2.16 17.19
C GLU A 170 -0.11 -1.48 17.03
N GLU A 171 -0.22 -0.19 17.34
CA GLU A 171 -1.42 0.60 17.09
C GLU A 171 -1.62 0.80 15.58
N LEU A 172 -0.55 1.14 14.86
CA LEU A 172 -0.56 1.21 13.38
C LEU A 172 -0.94 -0.14 12.76
N HIS A 173 -0.41 -1.26 13.25
CA HIS A 173 -0.79 -2.59 12.79
C HIS A 173 -2.29 -2.88 13.00
N ALA A 174 -2.83 -2.52 14.16
CA ALA A 174 -4.24 -2.72 14.48
C ALA A 174 -5.17 -1.86 13.62
N LEU A 175 -4.78 -0.61 13.32
CA LEU A 175 -5.55 0.32 12.48
C LEU A 175 -5.52 -0.06 10.99
N LEU A 176 -4.37 -0.53 10.49
CA LEU A 176 -4.15 -0.83 9.07
C LEU A 176 -4.52 -2.28 8.69
N GLY A 177 -4.58 -3.20 9.66
CA GLY A 177 -4.77 -4.63 9.41
C GLY A 177 -3.54 -5.35 8.81
N TYR A 178 -2.47 -4.62 8.49
CA TYR A 178 -1.15 -5.13 8.09
C TYR A 178 -0.06 -4.42 8.90
N ALA A 179 1.10 -5.06 9.06
CA ALA A 179 2.24 -4.42 9.72
C ALA A 179 3.03 -3.61 8.67
N PRO A 180 3.24 -2.29 8.85
CA PRO A 180 4.07 -1.48 7.96
C PRO A 180 5.51 -2.00 7.87
N ARG A 181 6.13 -1.86 6.70
CA ARG A 181 7.47 -2.37 6.41
C ARG A 181 8.36 -1.40 5.66
N SER A 182 9.66 -1.53 5.85
CA SER A 182 10.72 -0.92 5.05
C SER A 182 11.58 -2.04 4.48
N ALA A 183 11.61 -2.18 3.15
CA ALA A 183 12.05 -3.41 2.50
C ALA A 183 11.34 -4.64 3.12
N GLU A 184 12.08 -5.57 3.73
CA GLU A 184 11.53 -6.78 4.36
C GLU A 184 11.23 -6.62 5.86
N GLU A 185 11.83 -5.62 6.52
CA GLU A 185 11.75 -5.38 7.96
C GLU A 185 10.44 -4.70 8.38
N LEU A 186 9.96 -5.04 9.58
CA LEU A 186 8.82 -4.35 10.21
C LEU A 186 9.27 -3.02 10.83
N LEU A 187 8.41 -2.01 10.82
CA LEU A 187 8.59 -0.83 11.67
C LEU A 187 8.32 -1.20 13.15
N THR A 188 9.09 -0.63 14.09
CA THR A 188 9.00 -1.00 15.53
C THR A 188 8.94 0.18 16.50
N GLY A 189 8.31 -0.02 17.66
CA GLY A 189 8.23 0.98 18.73
C GLY A 189 7.42 2.22 18.35
N ARG A 190 7.84 3.40 18.84
CA ARG A 190 7.25 4.69 18.47
C ARG A 190 7.60 5.07 17.03
N VAL A 191 6.57 5.26 16.24
CA VAL A 191 6.60 5.59 14.81
C VAL A 191 6.01 6.99 14.62
N LEU A 192 6.77 7.89 13.98
CA LEU A 192 6.24 9.16 13.49
C LEU A 192 5.23 8.92 12.37
N VAL A 193 4.12 9.66 12.44
CA VAL A 193 3.04 9.67 11.48
C VAL A 193 3.04 11.03 10.77
N VAL A 194 3.60 11.06 9.58
CA VAL A 194 3.85 12.26 8.77
C VAL A 194 2.71 12.45 7.76
N PRO A 195 1.93 13.55 7.81
CA PRO A 195 0.84 13.78 6.86
C PRO A 195 1.35 14.21 5.49
N VAL A 196 1.10 13.41 4.45
CA VAL A 196 1.52 13.70 3.07
C VAL A 196 0.39 14.34 2.30
N ARG A 197 0.57 15.58 1.86
CA ARG A 197 -0.41 16.36 1.08
C ARG A 197 -0.09 16.36 -0.41
N ILE A 198 -1.13 16.43 -1.24
CA ILE A 198 -1.06 16.78 -2.68
C ILE A 198 -2.02 17.94 -2.90
N GLY A 199 -1.49 19.08 -3.40
CA GLY A 199 -2.15 20.37 -3.20
C GLY A 199 -2.48 20.57 -1.72
N ASP A 200 -3.58 21.26 -1.41
CA ASP A 200 -4.01 21.48 -0.02
C ASP A 200 -4.73 20.25 0.62
N THR A 201 -4.73 19.08 -0.03
CA THR A 201 -5.43 17.86 0.45
C THR A 201 -4.49 16.80 0.99
N LEU A 202 -4.83 16.16 2.12
CA LEU A 202 -4.13 14.97 2.61
C LEU A 202 -4.36 13.80 1.65
N SER A 203 -3.29 13.12 1.22
CA SER A 203 -3.34 12.00 0.27
C SER A 203 -2.95 10.67 0.89
N THR A 204 -1.92 10.66 1.74
CA THR A 204 -1.40 9.45 2.40
C THR A 204 -0.63 9.83 3.67
N LEU A 205 -0.04 8.85 4.34
CA LEU A 205 0.90 9.04 5.46
C LEU A 205 2.25 8.42 5.07
N GLU A 206 3.33 9.07 5.50
CA GLU A 206 4.65 8.44 5.66
C GLU A 206 4.84 8.08 7.13
N LEU A 207 5.38 6.89 7.37
CA LEU A 207 5.57 6.29 8.68
C LEU A 207 7.08 6.10 8.88
N ILE A 208 7.64 6.59 9.99
CA ILE A 208 9.08 6.55 10.26
C ILE A 208 9.33 6.08 11.70
N ASP A 209 10.00 4.94 11.89
CA ASP A 209 10.32 4.41 13.23
C ASP A 209 11.60 5.01 13.84
N ALA A 210 11.95 4.58 15.05
CA ALA A 210 13.14 5.01 15.77
C ALA A 210 14.44 4.81 14.96
N GLU A 211 14.56 3.65 14.32
CA GLU A 211 15.67 3.25 13.46
C GLU A 211 15.68 4.05 12.14
N GLY A 212 14.59 4.74 11.80
CA GLY A 212 14.45 5.58 10.62
C GLY A 212 14.00 4.82 9.39
N ARG A 213 13.52 3.57 9.56
CA ARG A 213 12.90 2.77 8.51
C ARG A 213 11.59 3.44 8.11
N LYS A 214 11.42 3.65 6.79
CA LYS A 214 10.31 4.42 6.23
C LYS A 214 9.28 3.51 5.56
N SER A 215 8.01 3.77 5.76
CA SER A 215 6.90 3.11 5.08
C SER A 215 5.83 4.11 4.65
N ALA A 216 4.93 3.72 3.75
CA ALA A 216 3.83 4.57 3.28
C ALA A 216 2.53 3.75 3.15
N LEU A 217 1.37 4.39 3.29
CA LEU A 217 0.10 3.64 3.24
C LEU A 217 -0.14 3.01 1.86
N ALA A 218 -0.52 1.73 1.88
CA ALA A 218 -0.67 0.90 0.69
C ALA A 218 -1.68 1.47 -0.33
N GLY A 219 -1.18 1.97 -1.46
CA GLY A 219 -1.99 2.54 -2.54
C GLY A 219 -2.40 4.01 -2.36
N GLY A 220 -1.79 4.74 -1.41
CA GLY A 220 -1.83 6.19 -1.38
C GLY A 220 -0.96 6.81 -2.49
N ALA A 221 -1.24 8.05 -2.89
CA ALA A 221 -0.40 8.74 -3.87
C ALA A 221 0.75 9.48 -3.17
N LYS A 222 2.01 9.20 -3.57
CA LYS A 222 3.21 9.89 -3.08
C LYS A 222 3.86 10.83 -4.10
N SER A 223 3.64 10.60 -5.40
CA SER A 223 4.16 11.49 -6.46
C SER A 223 3.45 12.85 -6.42
N GLY A 224 4.22 13.94 -6.40
CA GLY A 224 3.74 15.29 -6.08
C GLY A 224 3.31 15.46 -4.61
N GLY A 225 3.53 14.44 -3.77
CA GLY A 225 3.22 14.45 -2.35
C GLY A 225 4.29 15.16 -1.53
N TYR A 226 3.90 15.92 -0.51
CA TYR A 226 4.83 16.70 0.29
C TYR A 226 4.38 16.85 1.75
N TRP A 227 5.31 17.23 2.61
CA TRP A 227 5.06 17.68 3.98
C TRP A 227 5.73 19.05 4.21
N VAL A 228 5.27 19.84 5.19
CA VAL A 228 5.79 21.21 5.44
C VAL A 228 5.99 21.53 6.92
N VAL A 229 6.95 22.43 7.14
CA VAL A 229 7.08 23.25 8.34
C VAL A 229 6.84 24.71 7.94
N GLU A 230 5.72 25.26 8.40
CA GLU A 230 5.36 26.67 8.24
C GLU A 230 5.98 27.46 9.41
N PRO A 231 6.78 28.52 9.17
CA PRO A 231 7.34 29.33 10.24
C PRO A 231 6.31 30.36 10.70
N ASP A 232 6.29 30.70 11.99
CA ASP A 232 5.28 31.60 12.57
C ASP A 232 5.18 32.94 11.83
N ARG A 233 6.34 33.45 11.37
CA ARG A 233 6.49 34.71 10.62
C ARG A 233 5.83 34.73 9.24
N PHE A 234 5.50 33.57 8.65
CA PHE A 234 4.80 33.50 7.36
C PHE A 234 3.37 34.09 7.45
N ARG A 235 2.85 34.31 8.66
CA ARG A 235 1.53 34.91 8.92
C ARG A 235 1.56 36.44 8.86
N ASP A 236 2.72 37.07 9.04
CA ASP A 236 2.87 38.52 9.15
C ASP A 236 3.27 39.19 7.81
N GLY A 237 2.94 38.55 6.68
CA GLY A 237 3.12 39.11 5.33
C GLY A 237 4.56 39.13 4.78
N VAL A 238 5.55 38.66 5.55
CA VAL A 238 6.94 38.53 5.09
C VAL A 238 7.11 37.22 4.31
N VAL A 239 7.44 37.32 3.03
CA VAL A 239 7.84 36.16 2.21
C VAL A 239 9.20 35.66 2.70
N THR A 240 9.21 34.54 3.43
CA THR A 240 10.44 33.81 3.75
C THR A 240 10.85 32.92 2.58
N PRO A 241 12.15 32.64 2.40
CA PRO A 241 12.62 31.62 1.46
C PRO A 241 11.95 30.26 1.66
N ILE A 242 11.89 29.48 0.59
CA ILE A 242 11.30 28.13 0.56
C ILE A 242 12.42 27.11 0.37
N LEU A 243 12.72 26.39 1.45
CA LEU A 243 13.70 25.31 1.49
C LEU A 243 13.03 23.99 1.09
N ILE A 244 13.62 23.25 0.15
CA ILE A 244 13.08 21.97 -0.32
C ILE A 244 14.11 20.86 -0.06
N ALA A 245 13.79 19.99 0.88
CA ALA A 245 14.63 18.86 1.28
C ALA A 245 14.02 17.52 0.84
N GLU A 246 14.84 16.47 0.80
CA GLU A 246 14.33 15.11 0.64
C GLU A 246 13.64 14.61 1.92
N GLY A 247 14.34 14.68 3.05
CA GLY A 247 13.90 14.10 4.33
C GLY A 247 13.06 15.03 5.21
N VAL A 248 12.21 14.42 6.05
CA VAL A 248 11.47 15.10 7.13
C VAL A 248 12.42 15.70 8.17
N ALA A 249 13.43 14.94 8.59
CA ALA A 249 14.46 15.43 9.51
C ALA A 249 15.30 16.56 8.87
N THR A 250 15.64 16.44 7.58
CA THR A 250 16.37 17.46 6.81
C THR A 250 15.59 18.78 6.73
N ALA A 251 14.28 18.71 6.46
CA ALA A 251 13.40 19.88 6.49
C ALA A 251 13.27 20.49 7.91
N LEU A 252 13.18 19.67 8.96
CA LEU A 252 13.18 20.14 10.35
C LEU A 252 14.49 20.84 10.74
N ALA A 253 15.65 20.26 10.38
CA ALA A 253 16.96 20.84 10.64
C ALA A 253 17.13 22.18 9.93
N ALA A 254 16.76 22.25 8.65
CA ALA A 254 16.80 23.46 7.86
C ALA A 254 15.89 24.56 8.43
N TRP A 255 14.65 24.23 8.82
CA TRP A 255 13.74 25.15 9.53
C TRP A 255 14.32 25.62 10.88
N GLN A 256 14.91 24.72 11.67
CA GLN A 256 15.53 25.07 12.97
C GLN A 256 16.72 26.02 12.83
N ALA A 257 17.52 25.85 11.78
CA ALA A 257 18.71 26.64 11.50
C ALA A 257 18.40 28.04 10.93
N THR A 258 17.35 28.13 10.11
CA THR A 258 17.04 29.34 9.33
C THR A 258 15.87 30.16 9.88
N GLY A 259 14.83 29.49 10.39
CA GLY A 259 13.51 30.07 10.65
C GLY A 259 12.65 30.25 9.39
N TRP A 260 13.01 29.63 8.26
CA TRP A 260 12.33 29.78 6.97
C TRP A 260 11.33 28.66 6.68
N PHE A 261 10.55 28.83 5.60
CA PHE A 261 9.59 27.83 5.15
C PHE A 261 10.34 26.59 4.65
N SER A 262 9.96 25.40 5.12
CA SER A 262 10.62 24.16 4.70
C SER A 262 9.63 23.09 4.25
N VAL A 263 10.00 22.39 3.19
CA VAL A 263 9.24 21.34 2.51
C VAL A 263 10.06 20.06 2.51
N ALA A 264 9.45 18.94 2.90
CA ALA A 264 10.00 17.62 2.63
C ALA A 264 9.31 16.99 1.40
N ALA A 265 10.10 16.60 0.41
CA ALA A 265 9.64 15.86 -0.78
C ALA A 265 9.51 14.35 -0.53
N LEU A 266 9.98 13.85 0.62
CA LEU A 266 9.81 12.46 1.11
C LEU A 266 10.50 11.37 0.27
N SER A 267 11.20 11.73 -0.81
CA SER A 267 12.06 10.86 -1.63
C SER A 267 12.72 11.66 -2.75
N SER A 268 13.96 11.31 -3.10
CA SER A 268 14.79 11.91 -4.15
C SER A 268 14.04 12.13 -5.46
N GLY A 269 13.47 11.05 -6.02
CA GLY A 269 12.68 11.08 -7.26
C GLY A 269 11.43 11.99 -7.25
N ASN A 270 11.05 12.53 -6.08
CA ASN A 270 9.93 13.45 -5.90
C ASN A 270 10.36 14.91 -5.65
N LEU A 271 11.67 15.19 -5.52
CA LEU A 271 12.21 16.56 -5.38
C LEU A 271 11.77 17.47 -6.52
N ARG A 272 11.96 17.04 -7.78
CA ARG A 272 11.62 17.82 -8.98
C ARG A 272 10.13 18.17 -9.09
N PRO A 273 9.15 17.24 -9.00
CA PRO A 273 7.73 17.61 -9.06
C PRO A 273 7.27 18.47 -7.88
N VAL A 274 7.82 18.27 -6.67
CA VAL A 274 7.52 19.13 -5.51
C VAL A 274 8.08 20.54 -5.74
N ALA A 275 9.34 20.68 -6.17
CA ALA A 275 9.92 21.98 -6.49
C ALA A 275 9.17 22.71 -7.61
N ALA A 276 8.75 22.02 -8.67
CA ALA A 276 7.97 22.61 -9.75
C ALA A 276 6.59 23.10 -9.26
N MET A 277 5.94 22.35 -8.36
CA MET A 277 4.69 22.77 -7.73
C MET A 277 4.87 24.03 -6.86
N TRP A 278 5.94 24.10 -6.05
CA TRP A 278 6.20 25.28 -5.20
C TRP A 278 6.59 26.51 -6.01
N ARG A 279 7.42 26.38 -7.06
CA ARG A 279 7.73 27.47 -8.00
C ARG A 279 6.47 27.93 -8.75
N GLY A 280 5.57 27.02 -9.12
CA GLY A 280 4.28 27.37 -9.72
C GLY A 280 3.31 28.08 -8.76
N ARG A 281 3.40 27.82 -7.45
CA ARG A 281 2.57 28.47 -6.41
C ARG A 281 3.14 29.82 -5.96
N TYR A 282 4.46 29.99 -6.02
CA TYR A 282 5.19 31.22 -5.66
C TYR A 282 6.29 31.51 -6.71
N PRO A 283 5.93 32.09 -7.88
CA PRO A 283 6.87 32.32 -8.98
C PRO A 283 8.11 33.10 -8.56
N ASP A 284 7.94 34.15 -7.75
CA ASP A 284 8.98 35.10 -7.37
C ASP A 284 9.69 34.76 -6.04
N ALA A 285 9.36 33.62 -5.41
CA ALA A 285 9.97 33.24 -4.14
C ALA A 285 11.44 32.82 -4.29
N GLU A 286 12.25 33.15 -3.28
CA GLU A 286 13.58 32.58 -3.12
C GLU A 286 13.46 31.09 -2.78
N MET A 287 14.04 30.23 -3.60
CA MET A 287 13.91 28.77 -3.48
C MET A 287 15.28 28.09 -3.47
N LEU A 288 15.50 27.24 -2.47
CA LEU A 288 16.76 26.55 -2.24
C LEU A 288 16.50 25.05 -2.03
N VAL A 289 16.98 24.22 -2.96
CA VAL A 289 16.90 22.77 -2.85
C VAL A 289 18.11 22.30 -2.05
N LEU A 290 17.86 21.46 -1.05
CA LEU A 290 18.88 20.92 -0.16
C LEU A 290 19.33 19.55 -0.67
N ALA A 291 20.62 19.42 -0.99
CA ALA A 291 21.19 18.18 -1.44
C ALA A 291 21.34 17.15 -0.30
N ASP A 292 21.14 15.89 -0.65
CA ASP A 292 21.71 14.72 0.03
C ASP A 292 22.89 14.26 -0.84
N LEU A 293 24.11 14.24 -0.30
CA LEU A 293 25.33 13.87 -1.04
C LEU A 293 25.39 12.37 -1.40
N GLY A 294 24.46 11.56 -0.92
CA GLY A 294 24.25 10.18 -1.32
C GLY A 294 23.47 10.07 -2.64
N ALA A 295 22.51 9.13 -2.68
CA ALA A 295 21.72 8.87 -3.89
C ALA A 295 20.72 9.99 -4.26
N GLY A 296 20.48 10.95 -3.35
CA GLY A 296 19.63 12.11 -3.61
C GLY A 296 20.24 13.17 -4.53
N TYR A 297 21.58 13.26 -4.61
CA TYR A 297 22.30 14.41 -5.17
C TYR A 297 21.84 14.83 -6.58
N GLU A 298 21.88 13.90 -7.54
CA GLU A 298 21.47 14.20 -8.92
C GLU A 298 19.98 14.54 -9.02
N HIS A 299 19.12 14.02 -8.14
CA HIS A 299 17.71 14.41 -8.12
C HIS A 299 17.50 15.85 -7.59
N ALA A 300 18.29 16.29 -6.61
CA ALA A 300 18.30 17.69 -6.17
C ALA A 300 18.76 18.62 -7.29
N LYS A 301 19.84 18.26 -7.99
CA LYS A 301 20.40 19.00 -9.14
C LYS A 301 19.46 19.06 -10.35
N GLN A 302 18.69 18.00 -10.62
CA GLN A 302 17.63 18.03 -11.64
C GLN A 302 16.40 18.81 -11.20
N ALA A 303 16.16 18.96 -9.89
CA ALA A 303 15.09 19.81 -9.35
C ALA A 303 15.43 21.30 -9.45
N THR A 304 16.67 21.71 -9.17
CA THR A 304 17.12 23.11 -9.28
C THR A 304 17.09 23.60 -10.72
N LEU A 305 17.76 22.88 -11.64
CA LEU A 305 17.76 23.18 -13.07
C LEU A 305 16.34 23.23 -13.65
N GLY A 306 15.45 22.34 -13.22
CA GLY A 306 14.06 22.28 -13.69
C GLY A 306 13.12 23.36 -13.13
N THR A 307 13.58 24.24 -12.24
CA THR A 307 12.72 25.20 -11.51
C THR A 307 13.34 26.59 -11.28
N SER A 308 14.55 26.84 -11.79
CA SER A 308 15.35 28.04 -11.45
C SER A 308 15.44 28.25 -9.94
N SER A 309 15.70 27.18 -9.19
CA SER A 309 15.99 27.22 -7.75
C SER A 309 17.49 27.07 -7.52
N LEU A 310 18.02 27.61 -6.42
CA LEU A 310 19.42 27.42 -6.05
C LEU A 310 19.64 26.05 -5.39
N LEU A 311 20.88 25.56 -5.39
CA LEU A 311 21.29 24.34 -4.70
C LEU A 311 22.09 24.70 -3.45
N ALA A 312 21.81 24.05 -2.32
CA ALA A 312 22.70 24.03 -1.17
C ALA A 312 23.24 22.61 -0.97
N GLU A 313 24.54 22.49 -0.75
CA GLU A 313 25.24 21.24 -0.49
C GLU A 313 25.77 21.27 0.95
N PRO A 314 25.55 20.22 1.78
CA PRO A 314 26.07 20.19 3.14
C PRO A 314 27.59 19.95 3.12
N HIS A 315 28.32 20.57 4.05
CA HIS A 315 29.78 20.44 4.13
C HIS A 315 30.21 19.58 5.31
N PHE A 316 31.09 18.62 5.07
CA PHE A 316 31.61 17.67 6.06
C PHE A 316 33.14 17.55 5.98
N ALA A 317 33.79 17.26 7.11
CA ALA A 317 35.17 16.79 7.10
C ALA A 317 35.25 15.37 6.50
N PRO A 318 36.29 15.00 5.71
CA PRO A 318 36.40 13.68 5.07
C PRO A 318 36.29 12.48 6.04
N GLU A 319 36.75 12.67 7.27
CA GLU A 319 36.73 11.71 8.37
C GLU A 319 35.47 11.75 9.25
N ALA A 320 34.54 12.70 9.01
CA ALA A 320 33.32 12.82 9.81
C ALA A 320 32.42 11.58 9.67
N ARG A 321 31.93 11.03 10.78
CA ARG A 321 31.05 9.85 10.81
C ARG A 321 29.96 9.99 11.87
N ILE A 322 28.77 9.47 11.59
CA ILE A 322 27.67 9.36 12.56
C ILE A 322 27.33 7.88 12.71
N ALA A 323 27.44 7.35 13.93
CA ALA A 323 27.27 5.92 14.24
C ALA A 323 28.15 4.94 13.41
N GLY A 324 29.16 5.45 12.70
CA GLY A 324 30.03 4.68 11.79
C GLY A 324 29.81 4.98 10.30
N GLU A 325 28.64 5.52 9.94
CA GLU A 325 28.27 5.86 8.57
C GLU A 325 28.83 7.22 8.13
N VAL A 326 28.95 7.40 6.81
CA VAL A 326 29.29 8.69 6.19
C VAL A 326 28.05 9.60 6.23
N PRO A 327 28.15 10.82 6.79
CA PRO A 327 27.03 11.77 6.80
C PRO A 327 26.78 12.32 5.39
N THR A 328 25.52 12.53 5.01
CA THR A 328 25.19 13.02 3.66
C THR A 328 24.13 14.13 3.60
N ASP A 329 23.34 14.34 4.67
CA ASP A 329 22.22 15.29 4.70
C ASP A 329 22.43 16.47 5.69
N PHE A 330 21.58 17.51 5.57
CA PHE A 330 21.70 18.69 6.44
C PHE A 330 21.33 18.45 7.91
N ASP A 331 20.60 17.38 8.23
CA ASP A 331 20.37 16.98 9.62
C ASP A 331 21.58 16.26 10.23
N ASP A 332 22.33 15.46 9.46
CA ASP A 332 23.65 14.98 9.85
C ASP A 332 24.63 16.14 10.04
N MET A 333 24.60 17.15 9.16
CA MET A 333 25.41 18.37 9.31
C MET A 333 25.03 19.14 10.59
N ALA A 334 23.74 19.20 10.94
CA ALA A 334 23.29 19.80 12.19
C ALA A 334 23.76 19.03 13.44
N VAL A 335 23.82 17.68 13.37
CA VAL A 335 24.37 16.83 14.45
C VAL A 335 25.88 17.04 14.64
N LEU A 336 26.63 17.27 13.55
CA LEU A 336 28.09 17.38 13.57
C LEU A 336 28.62 18.81 13.81
N SER A 337 27.93 19.83 13.29
CA SER A 337 28.38 21.23 13.29
C SER A 337 27.39 22.20 13.95
N GLY A 338 26.21 21.74 14.33
CA GLY A 338 25.17 22.55 14.96
C GLY A 338 24.33 23.39 13.99
N PHE A 339 23.11 23.72 14.41
CA PHE A 339 22.14 24.50 13.63
C PHE A 339 22.63 25.91 13.25
N GLY A 340 23.61 26.47 13.96
CA GLY A 340 24.22 27.76 13.63
C GLY A 340 24.92 27.73 12.26
N VAL A 341 25.89 26.83 12.12
CA VAL A 341 26.71 26.66 10.90
C VAL A 341 25.85 26.25 9.71
N VAL A 342 24.86 25.35 9.92
CA VAL A 342 23.86 25.02 8.90
C VAL A 342 23.08 26.27 8.46
N GLY A 343 22.68 27.12 9.39
CA GLY A 343 21.92 28.34 9.10
C GLY A 343 22.76 29.42 8.42
N GLU A 344 24.06 29.47 8.68
CA GLU A 344 25.01 30.34 7.99
C GLU A 344 25.19 29.89 6.54
N LEU A 345 25.53 28.62 6.30
CA LEU A 345 25.66 28.04 4.96
C LEU A 345 24.40 28.26 4.11
N LEU A 346 23.21 27.95 4.65
CA LEU A 346 21.95 28.12 3.91
C LEU A 346 21.61 29.60 3.59
N ARG A 347 22.17 30.57 4.34
CA ARG A 347 22.07 32.01 4.02
C ARG A 347 23.11 32.42 2.98
N GLU A 348 24.32 31.87 3.01
CA GLU A 348 25.33 32.11 2.00
C GLU A 348 24.94 31.55 0.62
N SER A 349 24.41 30.32 0.57
CA SER A 349 23.89 29.71 -0.67
C SER A 349 22.76 30.50 -1.31
N LEU A 350 22.01 31.29 -0.52
CA LEU A 350 20.88 32.07 -1.02
C LEU A 350 21.26 33.52 -1.38
N TYR A 351 22.02 34.20 -0.53
CA TYR A 351 22.29 35.65 -0.66
C TYR A 351 23.71 36.01 -1.13
N VAL A 352 24.68 35.10 -0.96
CA VAL A 352 26.09 35.37 -1.29
C VAL A 352 26.50 34.70 -2.61
N ALA A 353 25.94 33.53 -2.94
CA ALA A 353 26.20 32.88 -4.21
C ALA A 353 25.77 33.73 -5.44
N PRO A 354 24.54 34.30 -5.53
CA PRO A 354 24.12 35.08 -6.70
C PRO A 354 24.90 36.39 -6.87
N ALA A 355 25.42 36.95 -5.78
CA ALA A 355 26.17 38.20 -5.79
C ALA A 355 27.55 38.08 -6.47
N ARG A 356 28.11 36.87 -6.57
CA ARG A 356 29.42 36.65 -7.21
C ARG A 356 29.31 36.66 -8.74
N ASP A 357 28.27 36.03 -9.29
CA ASP A 357 28.05 36.01 -10.74
C ASP A 357 27.68 37.41 -11.28
N ALA A 358 26.98 38.23 -10.49
CA ALA A 358 26.63 39.61 -10.83
C ALA A 358 27.83 40.58 -10.87
N MET A 359 28.99 40.21 -10.31
CA MET A 359 30.20 41.05 -10.25
C MET A 359 31.33 40.60 -11.20
N GLY A 360 31.13 39.53 -11.97
CA GLY A 360 32.14 39.00 -12.90
C GLY A 360 32.09 39.58 -14.33
N GLY A 361 31.26 40.60 -14.58
CA GLY A 361 30.86 41.01 -15.93
C GLY A 361 31.28 42.42 -16.37
N GLU A 362 32.59 42.72 -16.40
CA GLU A 362 33.11 43.90 -17.11
C GLU A 362 33.95 43.51 -18.34
N GLU A 363 33.44 43.95 -19.50
CA GLU A 363 34.04 44.14 -20.82
C GLU A 363 35.34 43.39 -21.24
N THR A 364 35.19 42.54 -22.26
CA THR A 364 35.66 42.92 -23.61
C THR A 364 34.58 42.56 -24.64
N GLY A 365 34.06 43.56 -25.36
CA GLY A 365 33.05 43.33 -26.41
C GLY A 365 33.61 43.52 -27.82
N GLU A 366 33.08 42.77 -28.77
CA GLU A 366 33.11 43.13 -30.20
C GLU A 366 31.75 42.76 -30.82
N ALA A 367 31.17 43.67 -31.59
CA ALA A 367 29.78 43.57 -32.03
C ALA A 367 29.69 43.45 -33.55
N VAL A 368 28.95 42.43 -34.03
CA VAL A 368 28.51 42.32 -35.42
C VAL A 368 27.01 42.01 -35.44
N ALA A 369 26.23 42.86 -36.11
CA ALA A 369 24.78 42.76 -36.16
C ALA A 369 24.29 42.22 -37.52
N ALA A 370 23.18 41.47 -37.49
CA ALA A 370 22.34 41.18 -38.64
C ALA A 370 20.90 40.87 -38.17
N ASP A 371 19.90 41.33 -38.92
CA ASP A 371 18.48 40.95 -38.77
C ASP A 371 18.31 39.41 -38.80
N GLY A 372 17.38 38.80 -38.06
CA GLY A 372 15.93 38.89 -38.25
C GLY A 372 15.46 37.72 -39.16
N SER A 373 14.38 36.99 -38.90
CA SER A 373 13.17 37.30 -38.13
C SER A 373 12.36 36.01 -37.80
N GLY A 374 11.37 36.11 -36.90
CA GLY A 374 10.09 35.39 -37.09
C GLY A 374 9.85 34.01 -36.46
N ASP A 375 9.49 34.00 -35.17
CA ASP A 375 8.34 33.26 -34.60
C ASP A 375 8.38 31.70 -34.45
N ALA A 376 7.36 31.18 -33.76
CA ALA A 376 6.95 29.78 -33.52
C ALA A 376 7.68 28.95 -32.44
N LEU A 377 7.01 28.83 -31.29
CA LEU A 377 7.28 27.89 -30.18
C LEU A 377 7.28 26.40 -30.60
N LYS A 378 8.20 25.58 -30.04
CA LYS A 378 7.87 24.24 -29.50
C LYS A 378 8.95 23.58 -28.63
N GLU A 379 8.51 22.58 -27.88
CA GLU A 379 9.27 21.83 -26.86
C GLU A 379 10.26 20.83 -27.46
N GLY A 380 11.37 20.54 -26.74
CA GLY A 380 12.36 19.54 -27.14
C GLY A 380 13.04 18.88 -25.93
N ASN A 381 12.65 17.64 -25.62
CA ASN A 381 13.37 16.80 -24.66
C ASN A 381 14.70 16.30 -25.25
N ALA A 382 15.79 16.43 -24.50
CA ALA A 382 17.07 15.76 -24.81
C ALA A 382 17.77 15.29 -23.52
N MET A 383 17.82 13.97 -23.29
CA MET A 383 18.76 13.37 -22.34
C MET A 383 20.02 12.93 -23.09
N GLY A 384 21.19 13.38 -22.64
CA GLY A 384 22.50 12.96 -23.15
C GLY A 384 23.29 12.21 -22.09
N ASN A 385 23.12 10.89 -21.99
CA ASN A 385 24.01 10.04 -21.18
C ASN A 385 25.22 9.61 -22.00
N VAL A 386 26.36 10.25 -21.78
CA VAL A 386 27.67 9.75 -22.24
C VAL A 386 28.27 8.88 -21.14
N LYS A 387 28.69 7.66 -21.49
CA LYS A 387 29.34 6.74 -20.55
C LYS A 387 30.48 6.00 -21.26
N GLU A 388 31.69 6.50 -21.09
CA GLU A 388 32.89 5.96 -21.73
C GLU A 388 33.74 5.12 -20.76
N LYS A 389 34.60 4.24 -21.30
CA LYS A 389 35.44 3.28 -20.56
C LYS A 389 36.92 3.63 -20.71
N LEU A 390 37.71 3.34 -19.65
CA LEU A 390 39.07 2.77 -19.62
C LEU A 390 39.32 2.43 -18.14
N VAL A 391 39.62 1.20 -17.67
CA VAL A 391 40.59 0.15 -18.05
C VAL A 391 42.03 0.47 -17.62
N GLY A 392 42.59 -0.41 -16.79
CA GLY A 392 43.97 -0.38 -16.27
C GLY A 392 44.16 -1.47 -15.19
N ASP A 393 45.11 -2.38 -15.41
CA ASP A 393 45.22 -3.67 -14.68
C ASP A 393 46.20 -3.66 -13.49
N GLY A 394 46.11 -4.68 -12.62
CA GLY A 394 47.07 -4.95 -11.54
C GLY A 394 46.81 -6.30 -10.84
N GLU A 395 47.86 -7.09 -10.61
CA GLU A 395 47.73 -8.52 -10.29
C GLU A 395 47.65 -8.90 -8.80
N VAL A 396 46.83 -9.94 -8.56
CA VAL A 396 47.02 -11.08 -7.64
C VAL A 396 47.91 -10.91 -6.38
N SER A 397 47.27 -10.97 -5.21
CA SER A 397 47.81 -11.77 -4.10
C SER A 397 46.69 -12.32 -3.19
N GLY A 398 46.96 -13.41 -2.47
CA GLY A 398 45.93 -14.22 -1.79
C GLY A 398 45.89 -14.12 -0.26
N ARG A 399 45.18 -15.09 0.34
CA ARG A 399 45.03 -15.37 1.80
C ARG A 399 44.04 -14.50 2.59
N ARG A 400 42.76 -14.88 2.57
CA ARG A 400 41.87 -14.67 3.73
C ARG A 400 41.98 -15.88 4.66
N ARG A 401 42.46 -15.69 5.91
CA ARG A 401 42.60 -16.76 6.91
C ARG A 401 41.21 -17.21 7.40
N THR A 402 40.97 -18.51 7.41
CA THR A 402 39.92 -19.14 8.23
C THR A 402 40.56 -19.75 9.48
N SER A 403 40.03 -19.43 10.67
CA SER A 403 40.50 -20.00 11.94
C SER A 403 39.60 -21.15 12.38
N ARG A 404 40.09 -22.39 12.23
CA ARG A 404 39.48 -23.56 12.88
C ARG A 404 39.57 -23.45 14.40
N ARG A 405 38.51 -23.86 15.09
CA ARG A 405 38.64 -24.81 16.21
C ARG A 405 37.46 -25.77 16.20
N GLY A 406 37.78 -27.05 16.27
CA GLY A 406 36.85 -28.15 16.52
C GLY A 406 37.61 -29.23 17.28
N ALA A 407 36.89 -30.04 18.03
CA ALA A 407 37.40 -31.24 18.67
C ALA A 407 36.32 -32.33 18.56
N SER A 408 36.75 -33.56 18.32
CA SER A 408 35.89 -34.68 17.97
C SER A 408 36.40 -35.96 18.61
N SER A 409 35.50 -36.86 18.97
CA SER A 409 35.82 -38.26 19.27
C SER A 409 34.67 -39.14 18.83
N GLN A 410 35.00 -40.26 18.20
CA GLN A 410 34.10 -41.37 17.86
C GLN A 410 34.62 -42.61 18.60
N ASP A 411 33.79 -43.63 18.80
CA ASP A 411 34.12 -44.96 18.27
C ASP A 411 32.88 -45.87 18.16
N THR A 412 33.10 -47.14 17.79
CA THR A 412 32.18 -48.11 17.15
C THR A 412 32.40 -49.52 17.78
N PRO A 413 31.80 -50.68 17.36
CA PRO A 413 30.71 -50.98 16.40
C PRO A 413 29.62 -51.99 16.90
N GLU A 414 28.85 -52.53 15.95
CA GLU A 414 27.74 -53.53 16.01
C GLU A 414 28.21 -55.00 16.17
N PRO A 415 27.32 -56.03 16.35
CA PRO A 415 26.66 -56.67 15.19
C PRO A 415 25.22 -57.27 15.38
N ALA A 416 24.46 -57.35 14.28
CA ALA A 416 23.21 -58.12 14.07
C ALA A 416 23.50 -59.63 13.72
N PRO A 417 22.59 -60.48 13.11
CA PRO A 417 21.18 -60.31 12.69
C PRO A 417 20.20 -61.51 12.92
N SER A 418 18.89 -61.32 12.63
CA SER A 418 18.03 -62.28 11.87
C SER A 418 16.55 -61.83 11.75
N GLU A 419 15.88 -62.22 10.65
CA GLU A 419 14.43 -62.18 10.38
C GLU A 419 13.86 -63.63 10.29
N PRO A 420 12.57 -63.95 9.94
CA PRO A 420 11.35 -63.13 9.78
C PRO A 420 10.07 -63.70 10.50
N THR A 421 8.90 -63.10 10.19
CA THR A 421 7.47 -63.47 10.46
C THR A 421 7.09 -64.96 10.25
N PRO A 422 6.02 -65.55 10.91
CA PRO A 422 4.61 -65.09 10.76
C PRO A 422 3.53 -65.39 11.87
N SER A 423 2.38 -64.70 11.71
CA SER A 423 0.94 -64.99 12.00
C SER A 423 0.39 -65.76 13.24
N GLU A 424 -0.47 -65.06 14.02
CA GLU A 424 -1.71 -65.50 14.75
C GLU A 424 -1.65 -66.67 15.80
N PRO A 425 -2.67 -66.93 16.68
CA PRO A 425 -4.04 -66.38 16.81
C PRO A 425 -4.45 -65.90 18.26
N THR A 426 -5.76 -65.92 18.58
CA THR A 426 -6.47 -65.52 19.84
C THR A 426 -6.68 -66.72 20.82
N PRO A 427 -7.64 -66.82 21.81
CA PRO A 427 -8.62 -65.90 22.46
C PRO A 427 -8.76 -66.02 24.04
N HIS A 428 -9.90 -65.60 24.64
CA HIS A 428 -10.43 -65.80 26.04
C HIS A 428 -9.83 -64.89 27.18
N GLU A 429 -10.53 -64.45 28.26
CA GLU A 429 -11.94 -64.51 28.76
C GLU A 429 -12.15 -63.51 29.95
N THR A 430 -13.29 -63.28 30.66
CA THR A 430 -14.74 -63.67 30.60
C THR A 430 -15.62 -62.38 30.69
N LEU A 431 -16.81 -62.15 31.32
CA LEU A 431 -17.80 -62.82 32.21
C LEU A 431 -19.23 -62.22 31.97
N ALA A 432 -20.24 -62.52 32.80
CA ALA A 432 -21.69 -62.20 32.63
C ALA A 432 -22.38 -61.98 34.03
N PRO A 433 -23.74 -61.87 34.24
CA PRO A 433 -24.89 -62.05 33.31
C PRO A 433 -26.17 -61.16 33.54
N ALA A 434 -27.24 -61.52 32.81
CA ALA A 434 -28.70 -61.43 33.12
C ALA A 434 -29.58 -60.29 32.49
N ALA A 435 -30.88 -60.49 32.17
CA ALA A 435 -31.65 -61.67 31.69
C ALA A 435 -33.10 -61.29 31.24
N GLY A 436 -33.71 -62.05 30.30
CA GLY A 436 -35.12 -61.95 29.82
C GLY A 436 -35.28 -61.16 28.50
N GLN A 437 -35.72 -61.67 27.32
CA GLN A 437 -36.64 -62.76 26.90
C GLN A 437 -38.14 -62.44 27.13
N ALA A 438 -39.10 -62.72 26.24
CA ALA A 438 -39.21 -63.60 25.03
C ALA A 438 -39.78 -62.81 23.80
N LEU A 439 -39.68 -63.17 22.49
CA LEU A 439 -40.02 -64.39 21.71
C LEU A 439 -41.54 -64.72 21.72
N SER A 440 -42.26 -65.07 20.62
CA SER A 440 -41.93 -65.19 19.18
C SER A 440 -43.17 -65.40 18.25
N GLN A 441 -43.02 -65.04 16.95
CA GLN A 441 -43.65 -65.61 15.71
C GLN A 441 -45.15 -65.34 15.31
N PRO A 442 -45.51 -65.51 14.00
CA PRO A 442 -46.80 -65.09 13.36
C PRO A 442 -47.71 -66.28 12.93
N PRO A 443 -48.90 -66.04 12.30
CA PRO A 443 -49.00 -66.01 10.81
C PRO A 443 -50.09 -65.09 10.19
N ASP A 444 -50.10 -65.00 8.85
CA ASP A 444 -51.16 -64.46 7.94
C ASP A 444 -52.28 -65.53 7.71
N PRO A 445 -53.49 -65.29 7.11
CA PRO A 445 -53.72 -64.48 5.88
C PRO A 445 -55.10 -63.76 5.66
N ASP A 446 -55.18 -63.04 4.53
CA ASP A 446 -56.31 -62.91 3.57
C ASP A 446 -57.43 -61.83 3.74
N ARG A 447 -57.67 -61.07 2.65
CA ARG A 447 -58.89 -60.30 2.23
C ARG A 447 -59.25 -58.96 2.93
N HIS A 448 -59.85 -57.96 2.26
CA HIS A 448 -60.18 -57.68 0.83
C HIS A 448 -60.19 -56.14 0.62
N GLU A 449 -59.78 -55.65 -0.55
CA GLU A 449 -60.24 -54.44 -1.30
C GLU A 449 -60.37 -53.03 -0.63
N ALA A 450 -60.29 -51.89 -1.33
CA ALA A 450 -59.56 -51.48 -2.54
C ALA A 450 -59.75 -49.96 -2.77
N ASP A 451 -58.68 -49.15 -2.83
CA ASP A 451 -58.53 -48.02 -3.77
C ASP A 451 -57.09 -47.43 -3.78
N ALA A 452 -56.80 -46.51 -4.70
CA ALA A 452 -55.50 -45.86 -4.95
C ALA A 452 -55.59 -44.30 -4.78
N PRO A 453 -54.53 -43.47 -4.97
CA PRO A 453 -53.14 -43.77 -5.37
C PRO A 453 -52.01 -43.04 -4.58
N ARG A 454 -50.76 -43.38 -4.92
CA ARG A 454 -49.49 -42.60 -4.79
C ARG A 454 -49.31 -41.64 -3.59
N ALA A 455 -48.39 -42.01 -2.70
CA ALA A 455 -47.77 -41.06 -1.76
C ALA A 455 -46.61 -40.27 -2.39
N GLU A 456 -46.53 -38.97 -2.10
CA GLU A 456 -45.31 -38.16 -2.26
C GLU A 456 -44.39 -38.33 -1.04
N PRO A 457 -43.05 -38.18 -1.17
CA PRO A 457 -42.15 -38.21 -0.02
C PRO A 457 -42.37 -36.97 0.88
N PRO A 458 -42.32 -37.13 2.22
CA PRO A 458 -42.57 -36.01 3.14
C PRO A 458 -41.48 -34.94 3.02
N PRO A 459 -41.85 -33.64 3.10
CA PRO A 459 -40.87 -32.56 3.00
C PRO A 459 -39.88 -32.59 4.16
N ALA A 460 -38.59 -32.49 3.84
CA ALA A 460 -37.54 -32.40 4.84
C ALA A 460 -37.74 -31.19 5.76
N ARG A 461 -37.35 -31.32 7.04
CA ARG A 461 -37.41 -30.23 8.02
C ARG A 461 -36.55 -29.04 7.57
N ALA A 462 -37.18 -28.06 6.94
CA ALA A 462 -36.57 -26.77 6.67
C ALA A 462 -36.27 -26.07 8.02
N VAL A 463 -34.99 -25.94 8.36
CA VAL A 463 -34.56 -25.11 9.49
C VAL A 463 -35.01 -23.68 9.20
N GLY A 464 -35.86 -23.14 10.07
CA GLY A 464 -36.67 -21.95 9.78
C GLY A 464 -35.82 -20.74 9.39
N ALA A 465 -35.92 -20.32 8.12
CA ALA A 465 -35.47 -19.00 7.71
C ALA A 465 -36.29 -17.96 8.47
N SER A 466 -35.61 -17.11 9.25
CA SER A 466 -36.28 -16.10 10.08
C SER A 466 -37.17 -15.21 9.20
N ALA A 467 -38.48 -15.24 9.48
CA ALA A 467 -39.43 -14.37 8.80
C ALA A 467 -39.02 -12.90 9.06
N ARG A 468 -38.83 -12.13 7.98
CA ARG A 468 -38.50 -10.71 8.09
C ARG A 468 -39.66 -9.98 8.77
N ARG A 469 -39.51 -9.69 10.05
CA ARG A 469 -40.43 -8.82 10.79
C ARG A 469 -40.53 -7.48 10.06
N GLN A 470 -41.74 -6.92 10.00
CA GLN A 470 -41.93 -5.62 9.35
C GLN A 470 -41.30 -4.54 10.22
N VAL A 471 -40.51 -3.66 9.61
CA VAL A 471 -39.88 -2.54 10.31
C VAL A 471 -40.95 -1.48 10.55
N GLY A 472 -41.22 -1.15 11.81
CA GLY A 472 -42.23 -0.19 12.22
C GLY A 472 -41.76 1.25 12.17
N GLU A 473 -42.45 2.12 12.91
CA GLU A 473 -42.12 3.55 12.98
C GLU A 473 -40.91 3.88 13.88
N PRO A 474 -40.36 5.10 13.83
CA PRO A 474 -39.27 5.51 14.71
C PRO A 474 -39.69 5.43 16.18
N LEU A 475 -38.79 4.97 17.03
CA LEU A 475 -39.04 4.74 18.45
C LEU A 475 -39.23 6.03 19.27
N TYR A 476 -38.75 7.15 18.74
CA TYR A 476 -38.90 8.51 19.25
C TYR A 476 -38.60 9.51 18.13
N GLY A 477 -39.08 10.74 18.26
CA GLY A 477 -38.85 11.85 17.34
C GLY A 477 -37.38 12.23 17.25
N LEU A 478 -36.95 12.75 16.10
CA LEU A 478 -35.58 13.27 15.98
C LEU A 478 -35.43 14.56 16.80
N GLU A 479 -36.49 15.34 16.91
CA GLU A 479 -36.68 16.50 17.78
C GLU A 479 -36.26 16.23 19.23
N GLU A 480 -36.57 15.05 19.79
CA GLU A 480 -36.26 14.65 21.18
C GLU A 480 -34.76 14.49 21.45
N VAL A 481 -33.94 14.21 20.43
CA VAL A 481 -32.47 14.15 20.58
C VAL A 481 -31.92 15.56 20.84
N PRO A 482 -31.18 15.83 21.93
CA PRO A 482 -30.74 17.19 22.26
C PRO A 482 -29.90 17.86 21.15
N GLY A 483 -30.03 19.19 21.05
CA GLY A 483 -29.32 19.99 20.03
C GLY A 483 -27.80 19.81 20.06
N GLU A 484 -27.22 19.68 21.25
CA GLU A 484 -25.80 19.42 21.45
C GLU A 484 -25.37 18.04 20.90
N ILE A 485 -26.19 17.02 21.08
CA ILE A 485 -25.95 15.65 20.56
C ILE A 485 -26.02 15.63 19.02
N LYS A 486 -26.95 16.40 18.43
CA LYS A 486 -27.04 16.63 16.97
C LYS A 486 -25.81 17.38 16.44
N ALA A 487 -25.38 18.44 17.10
CA ALA A 487 -24.19 19.22 16.73
C ALA A 487 -22.91 18.39 16.85
N LEU A 488 -22.79 17.56 17.89
CA LEU A 488 -21.68 16.63 18.09
C LEU A 488 -21.62 15.58 16.97
N ALA A 489 -22.76 15.05 16.51
CA ALA A 489 -22.81 14.19 15.34
C ALA A 489 -22.36 14.92 14.06
N GLN A 490 -22.80 16.17 13.84
CA GLN A 490 -22.36 16.98 12.68
C GLN A 490 -20.86 17.28 12.72
N HIS A 491 -20.30 17.53 13.90
CA HIS A 491 -18.86 17.71 14.09
C HIS A 491 -18.07 16.42 13.84
N ARG A 492 -18.58 15.27 14.28
CA ARG A 492 -17.89 13.97 14.17
C ARG A 492 -18.02 13.28 12.82
N PHE A 493 -19.18 13.40 12.16
CA PHE A 493 -19.52 12.67 10.92
C PHE A 493 -19.79 13.60 9.72
N GLY A 494 -19.83 14.92 9.93
CA GLY A 494 -19.91 15.95 8.89
C GLY A 494 -21.21 16.76 8.91
N ALA A 495 -21.15 18.01 8.43
CA ALA A 495 -22.31 18.92 8.47
C ALA A 495 -23.49 18.47 7.59
N GLN A 496 -23.26 17.67 6.55
CA GLN A 496 -24.27 17.15 5.62
C GLN A 496 -24.57 15.66 5.85
N ILE A 497 -24.90 15.29 7.09
CA ILE A 497 -25.38 13.95 7.45
C ILE A 497 -26.91 13.90 7.56
N ARG A 498 -27.51 12.82 7.06
CA ARG A 498 -28.87 12.43 7.40
C ARG A 498 -28.89 11.94 8.84
N MET A 499 -29.81 12.48 9.62
CA MET A 499 -30.07 12.07 10.99
C MET A 499 -31.32 11.18 11.04
N ALA A 500 -31.28 10.14 11.87
CA ALA A 500 -32.42 9.27 12.14
C ALA A 500 -32.40 8.74 13.57
N THR A 501 -33.56 8.33 14.05
CA THR A 501 -33.74 7.54 15.27
C THR A 501 -33.98 6.07 14.88
N PRO A 502 -33.72 5.09 15.77
CA PRO A 502 -34.01 3.68 15.51
C PRO A 502 -35.51 3.47 15.27
N ARG A 503 -35.86 2.43 14.50
CA ARG A 503 -37.24 2.01 14.23
C ARG A 503 -37.61 0.76 15.03
N GLU A 504 -38.90 0.57 15.27
CA GLU A 504 -39.42 -0.66 15.86
C GLU A 504 -39.07 -1.88 14.99
N ASN A 505 -38.56 -2.94 15.61
CA ASN A 505 -37.98 -4.11 14.93
C ASN A 505 -36.88 -3.74 13.90
N GLY A 506 -36.24 -2.58 14.07
CA GLY A 506 -35.28 -1.99 13.13
C GLY A 506 -33.86 -2.53 13.22
N GLY A 507 -33.15 -2.42 12.11
CA GLY A 507 -31.76 -2.87 11.95
C GLY A 507 -31.67 -4.21 11.19
N PRO A 508 -30.59 -5.00 11.39
CA PRO A 508 -29.41 -4.67 12.19
C PRO A 508 -28.65 -3.45 11.62
N TYR A 509 -28.56 -2.39 12.42
CA TYR A 509 -27.70 -1.25 12.19
C TYR A 509 -26.25 -1.68 12.44
N ARG A 510 -25.30 -1.24 11.61
CA ARG A 510 -23.90 -1.68 11.63
C ARG A 510 -22.97 -0.52 11.32
N GLY A 511 -21.86 -0.46 12.03
CA GLY A 511 -20.83 0.54 11.82
C GLY A 511 -20.19 1.02 13.12
N GLU A 512 -19.38 2.07 12.98
CA GLU A 512 -18.66 2.71 14.06
C GLU A 512 -19.61 3.51 14.96
N VAL A 513 -19.37 3.50 16.28
CA VAL A 513 -20.13 4.31 17.25
C VAL A 513 -19.28 5.39 17.92
N PHE A 514 -19.90 6.56 18.10
CA PHE A 514 -19.44 7.60 19.01
C PHE A 514 -20.32 7.58 20.26
N ASN A 515 -19.70 7.72 21.43
CA ASN A 515 -20.34 7.51 22.73
C ASN A 515 -20.56 8.82 23.49
N THR A 516 -21.74 8.98 24.09
CA THR A 516 -22.07 10.09 25.00
C THR A 516 -22.71 9.53 26.29
N GLU A 517 -23.06 10.38 27.24
CA GLU A 517 -23.63 9.92 28.52
C GLU A 517 -24.98 9.20 28.34
N HIS A 518 -25.83 9.65 27.41
CA HIS A 518 -27.19 9.14 27.24
C HIS A 518 -27.49 8.57 25.83
N TYR A 519 -26.61 8.81 24.85
CA TYR A 519 -26.78 8.35 23.47
C TYR A 519 -25.52 7.66 22.94
N MET A 520 -25.74 6.65 22.09
CA MET A 520 -24.73 6.06 21.23
C MET A 520 -25.06 6.45 19.78
N ILE A 521 -24.17 7.20 19.13
CA ILE A 521 -24.35 7.73 17.78
C ILE A 521 -23.66 6.78 16.80
N GLN A 522 -24.40 6.00 16.02
CA GLN A 522 -23.83 5.05 15.06
C GLN A 522 -23.78 5.63 13.65
N GLU A 523 -22.62 5.58 12.98
CA GLU A 523 -22.55 5.77 11.53
C GLU A 523 -23.04 4.49 10.84
N VAL A 524 -24.23 4.56 10.22
CA VAL A 524 -24.83 3.42 9.50
C VAL A 524 -24.61 3.51 7.98
N SER A 525 -24.20 4.68 7.48
CA SER A 525 -23.61 4.87 6.15
C SER A 525 -22.83 6.19 6.10
N THR A 526 -22.04 6.38 5.04
CA THR A 526 -21.12 7.51 4.83
C THR A 526 -21.74 8.92 4.87
N ARG A 527 -23.08 9.03 4.96
CA ARG A 527 -23.83 10.27 5.23
C ARG A 527 -25.08 10.01 6.07
N SER A 528 -25.12 8.99 6.92
CA SER A 528 -26.29 8.70 7.77
C SER A 528 -25.88 8.21 9.15
N VAL A 529 -26.38 8.89 10.17
CA VAL A 529 -26.24 8.49 11.58
C VAL A 529 -27.57 8.06 12.19
N VAL A 530 -27.51 7.09 13.10
CA VAL A 530 -28.63 6.71 13.96
C VAL A 530 -28.27 7.04 15.41
N PHE A 531 -29.13 7.80 16.09
CA PHE A 531 -28.99 8.09 17.51
C PHE A 531 -29.70 7.02 18.33
N HIS A 532 -28.97 6.19 19.08
CA HIS A 532 -29.52 5.16 19.96
C HIS A 532 -29.56 5.67 21.40
N ALA A 533 -30.74 5.84 21.99
CA ALA A 533 -30.90 6.21 23.40
C ALA A 533 -30.46 5.03 24.28
N LYS A 534 -29.53 5.27 25.21
CA LYS A 534 -28.93 4.21 26.03
C LYS A 534 -29.92 3.49 26.93
N ALA A 535 -30.91 4.21 27.45
CA ALA A 535 -32.00 3.63 28.24
C ALA A 535 -32.76 2.50 27.52
N ASN A 536 -32.72 2.47 26.18
CA ASN A 536 -33.46 1.54 25.34
C ASN A 536 -32.55 0.49 24.66
N VAL A 537 -31.28 0.35 25.06
CA VAL A 537 -30.36 -0.66 24.48
C VAL A 537 -29.56 -1.45 25.51
N GLU A 538 -29.44 -2.76 25.29
CA GLU A 538 -28.68 -3.69 26.12
C GLU A 538 -27.32 -4.02 25.50
N PHE A 539 -26.23 -3.84 26.25
CA PHE A 539 -24.91 -4.34 25.87
C PHE A 539 -24.77 -5.83 26.21
N VAL A 540 -24.74 -6.68 25.18
CA VAL A 540 -24.82 -8.16 25.31
C VAL A 540 -23.55 -8.85 25.83
N SER A 541 -22.53 -8.08 26.21
CA SER A 541 -21.28 -8.60 26.76
C SER A 541 -20.69 -7.63 27.76
N ASP A 542 -20.12 -8.16 28.84
CA ASP A 542 -19.55 -7.33 29.92
C ASP A 542 -18.37 -6.47 29.44
N ARG A 543 -17.67 -6.90 28.37
CA ARG A 543 -16.66 -6.07 27.70
C ARG A 543 -17.27 -4.82 27.07
N LEU A 544 -18.41 -4.93 26.36
CA LEU A 544 -19.06 -3.76 25.77
C LEU A 544 -19.67 -2.86 26.85
N ARG A 545 -20.26 -3.45 27.91
CA ARG A 545 -20.77 -2.70 29.06
C ARG A 545 -19.66 -1.91 29.76
N TRP A 546 -18.54 -2.56 30.06
CA TRP A 546 -17.35 -1.90 30.63
C TRP A 546 -16.76 -0.83 29.71
N MET A 547 -16.71 -1.08 28.39
CA MET A 547 -16.29 -0.07 27.41
C MET A 547 -17.25 1.13 27.36
N ASP A 548 -18.55 0.94 27.64
CA ASP A 548 -19.51 2.04 27.75
C ASP A 548 -19.29 2.85 29.03
N GLU A 549 -19.29 2.17 30.19
CA GLU A 549 -19.07 2.73 31.53
C GLU A 549 -17.76 3.55 31.62
N ASN A 550 -16.71 3.11 30.93
CA ASN A 550 -15.39 3.76 30.93
C ASN A 550 -15.18 4.69 29.73
N GLN A 551 -16.24 5.05 28.99
CA GLN A 551 -16.22 5.93 27.79
C GLN A 551 -15.32 5.44 26.62
N ARG A 552 -14.86 4.18 26.67
CA ARG A 552 -13.97 3.55 25.67
C ARG A 552 -14.70 2.92 24.48
N LEU A 553 -16.03 3.06 24.40
CA LEU A 553 -16.86 2.63 23.26
C LEU A 553 -16.65 3.52 22.01
N ASN A 554 -16.01 4.68 22.15
CA ASN A 554 -15.70 5.60 21.05
C ASN A 554 -14.83 4.93 19.97
N GLY A 555 -15.30 4.90 18.73
CA GLY A 555 -14.61 4.25 17.60
C GLY A 555 -14.76 2.73 17.58
N ALA A 556 -15.56 2.13 18.47
CA ALA A 556 -15.86 0.71 18.43
C ALA A 556 -16.78 0.36 17.27
N GLU A 557 -16.61 -0.84 16.71
CA GLU A 557 -17.51 -1.40 15.71
C GLU A 557 -18.57 -2.29 16.37
N VAL A 558 -19.84 -1.96 16.16
CA VAL A 558 -20.96 -2.68 16.76
C VAL A 558 -22.10 -2.94 15.77
N GLN A 559 -22.94 -3.91 16.11
CA GLN A 559 -24.20 -4.17 15.45
C GLN A 559 -25.35 -3.97 16.45
N VAL A 560 -26.32 -3.10 16.12
CA VAL A 560 -27.52 -2.89 16.94
C VAL A 560 -28.75 -3.44 16.22
N GLY A 561 -29.47 -4.36 16.83
CA GLY A 561 -30.77 -4.84 16.34
C GLY A 561 -31.85 -4.60 17.39
N TYR A 562 -33.04 -4.17 16.97
CA TYR A 562 -34.19 -3.96 17.86
C TYR A 562 -35.18 -5.12 17.78
N ASP A 563 -35.71 -5.53 18.94
CA ASP A 563 -36.89 -6.38 19.08
C ASP A 563 -37.98 -5.53 19.75
N GLY A 564 -39.07 -5.25 19.02
CA GLY A 564 -39.98 -4.17 19.39
C GLY A 564 -39.23 -2.84 19.58
N THR A 565 -39.34 -2.28 20.78
CA THR A 565 -38.69 -1.02 21.21
C THR A 565 -37.29 -1.19 21.80
N HIS A 566 -36.84 -2.42 22.09
CA HIS A 566 -35.61 -2.69 22.84
C HIS A 566 -34.46 -3.11 21.91
N GLY A 567 -33.35 -2.38 21.94
CA GLY A 567 -32.16 -2.68 21.16
C GLY A 567 -31.19 -3.61 21.88
N LYS A 568 -30.42 -4.40 21.13
CA LYS A 568 -29.30 -5.19 21.64
C LYS A 568 -28.04 -4.89 20.84
N VAL A 569 -26.97 -4.53 21.55
CA VAL A 569 -25.67 -4.09 21.00
C VAL A 569 -24.67 -5.24 21.04
N TYR A 570 -24.33 -5.76 19.87
CA TYR A 570 -23.37 -6.85 19.66
C TYR A 570 -22.03 -6.30 19.16
N PRO A 571 -20.89 -6.94 19.49
CA PRO A 571 -19.62 -6.61 18.86
C PRO A 571 -19.67 -7.01 17.37
N TRP A 572 -19.17 -6.15 16.49
CA TRP A 572 -19.12 -6.39 15.05
C TRP A 572 -17.70 -6.14 14.53
N ASP A 573 -17.38 -6.67 13.36
CA ASP A 573 -16.05 -6.59 12.74
C ASP A 573 -16.26 -6.40 11.24
N ARG A 574 -15.99 -5.20 10.74
CA ARG A 574 -16.24 -4.81 9.34
C ARG A 574 -15.42 -5.64 8.36
N ALA A 575 -14.21 -6.05 8.74
CA ALA A 575 -13.36 -6.89 7.91
C ALA A 575 -13.95 -8.31 7.79
N ARG A 576 -14.51 -8.84 8.89
CA ARG A 576 -15.23 -10.11 8.91
C ARG A 576 -16.51 -10.08 8.07
N ASP A 577 -17.37 -9.07 8.26
CA ASP A 577 -18.63 -8.89 7.51
C ASP A 577 -18.38 -8.75 6.01
N LEU A 578 -17.35 -7.97 5.63
CA LEU A 578 -16.93 -7.81 4.25
C LEU A 578 -16.46 -9.13 3.65
N LEU A 579 -15.62 -9.91 4.36
CA LEU A 579 -15.15 -11.22 3.90
C LEU A 579 -16.31 -12.22 3.74
N GLU A 580 -17.21 -12.32 4.73
CA GLU A 580 -18.40 -13.17 4.69
C GLU A 580 -19.30 -12.83 3.49
N ARG A 581 -19.49 -11.54 3.20
CA ARG A 581 -20.30 -11.07 2.06
C ARG A 581 -19.60 -11.26 0.71
N THR A 582 -18.28 -11.07 0.63
CA THR A 582 -17.51 -11.35 -0.58
C THR A 582 -17.55 -12.84 -0.92
N VAL A 583 -17.36 -13.72 0.07
CA VAL A 583 -17.48 -15.18 -0.12
C VAL A 583 -18.90 -15.56 -0.54
N ALA A 584 -19.95 -15.04 0.12
CA ALA A 584 -21.34 -15.28 -0.28
C ALA A 584 -21.64 -14.81 -1.73
N SER A 585 -21.05 -13.70 -2.16
CA SER A 585 -21.17 -13.24 -3.56
C SER A 585 -20.42 -14.14 -4.53
N LEU A 586 -19.22 -14.61 -4.20
CA LEU A 586 -18.45 -15.54 -5.03
C LEU A 586 -19.18 -16.88 -5.19
N LYS A 587 -19.74 -17.42 -4.10
CA LYS A 587 -20.60 -18.62 -4.12
C LYS A 587 -21.83 -18.43 -5.00
N LYS A 588 -22.50 -17.28 -4.92
CA LYS A 588 -23.64 -16.96 -5.79
C LYS A 588 -23.23 -16.98 -7.27
N SER A 589 -22.15 -16.28 -7.63
CA SER A 589 -21.65 -16.24 -9.01
C SER A 589 -21.10 -17.60 -9.50
N ALA A 590 -20.52 -18.41 -8.62
CA ALA A 590 -20.07 -19.77 -8.93
C ALA A 590 -21.26 -20.65 -9.38
N ARG A 591 -22.35 -20.65 -8.58
CA ARG A 591 -23.58 -21.39 -8.90
C ARG A 591 -24.26 -20.84 -10.17
N GLU A 592 -24.29 -19.52 -10.35
CA GLU A 592 -24.84 -18.87 -11.55
C GLU A 592 -24.05 -19.20 -12.82
N ALA A 593 -22.74 -19.44 -12.71
CA ALA A 593 -21.86 -19.89 -13.80
C ALA A 593 -21.76 -21.43 -13.93
N GLY A 594 -22.57 -22.19 -13.19
CA GLY A 594 -22.63 -23.66 -13.29
C GLY A 594 -21.48 -24.43 -12.64
N PHE A 595 -20.66 -23.79 -11.79
CA PHE A 595 -19.66 -24.50 -11.00
C PHE A 595 -20.34 -25.34 -9.90
N GLY A 596 -19.83 -26.56 -9.69
CA GLY A 596 -20.33 -27.49 -8.68
C GLY A 596 -20.05 -27.07 -7.24
N ASN A 597 -20.70 -27.74 -6.29
CA ASN A 597 -20.64 -27.46 -4.85
C ASN A 597 -19.21 -27.55 -4.25
N ASP A 598 -18.28 -28.20 -4.94
CA ASP A 598 -16.87 -28.31 -4.53
C ASP A 598 -16.18 -26.93 -4.47
N LEU A 599 -16.59 -25.98 -5.33
CA LEU A 599 -16.09 -24.60 -5.29
C LEU A 599 -16.65 -23.84 -4.07
N ASP A 600 -17.90 -24.10 -3.70
CA ASP A 600 -18.50 -23.56 -2.46
C ASP A 600 -17.74 -24.05 -1.21
N ALA A 601 -17.39 -25.33 -1.15
CA ALA A 601 -16.58 -25.90 -0.06
C ALA A 601 -15.13 -25.36 -0.04
N THR A 602 -14.52 -25.19 -1.21
CA THR A 602 -13.19 -24.57 -1.36
C THR A 602 -13.19 -23.12 -0.86
N LEU A 603 -14.25 -22.35 -1.17
CA LEU A 603 -14.42 -20.99 -0.69
C LEU A 603 -14.60 -20.92 0.84
N ASP A 604 -15.37 -21.84 1.44
CA ASP A 604 -15.46 -21.94 2.91
C ASP A 604 -14.11 -22.28 3.55
N GLN A 605 -13.34 -23.21 2.96
CA GLN A 605 -12.02 -23.58 3.47
C GLN A 605 -11.06 -22.38 3.44
N LEU A 606 -11.01 -21.64 2.32
CA LEU A 606 -10.20 -20.42 2.19
C LEU A 606 -10.64 -19.33 3.18
N GLN A 607 -11.94 -19.18 3.41
CA GLN A 607 -12.47 -18.26 4.41
C GLN A 607 -12.05 -18.64 5.84
N ALA A 608 -12.21 -19.92 6.20
CA ALA A 608 -11.84 -20.45 7.51
C ALA A 608 -10.33 -20.37 7.78
N THR A 609 -9.50 -20.65 6.77
CA THR A 609 -8.04 -20.47 6.85
C THR A 609 -7.68 -18.99 7.03
N SER A 610 -8.32 -18.08 6.29
CA SER A 610 -8.07 -16.64 6.41
C SER A 610 -8.47 -16.11 7.79
N TRP A 611 -9.62 -16.53 8.31
CA TRP A 611 -10.08 -16.14 9.64
C TRP A 611 -9.23 -16.74 10.77
N THR A 612 -8.72 -17.96 10.58
CA THR A 612 -7.79 -18.61 11.51
C THR A 612 -6.49 -17.81 11.64
N ARG A 613 -5.88 -17.40 10.52
CA ARG A 613 -4.68 -16.54 10.50
C ARG A 613 -4.90 -15.19 11.21
N VAL A 614 -6.05 -14.54 10.97
CA VAL A 614 -6.41 -13.27 11.63
C VAL A 614 -6.58 -13.46 13.14
N ARG A 615 -7.19 -14.58 13.57
CA ARG A 615 -7.33 -14.93 14.99
C ARG A 615 -5.98 -15.23 15.64
N GLU A 616 -5.10 -15.95 14.96
CA GLU A 616 -3.75 -16.28 15.43
C GLU A 616 -2.88 -15.02 15.58
N ALA A 617 -2.91 -14.10 14.60
CA ALA A 617 -2.22 -12.82 14.70
C ALA A 617 -2.73 -11.98 15.89
N ARG A 618 -4.06 -11.89 16.07
CA ARG A 618 -4.68 -11.22 17.23
C ARG A 618 -4.31 -11.89 18.56
N ALA A 619 -4.20 -13.22 18.61
CA ALA A 619 -3.79 -13.96 19.80
C ALA A 619 -2.30 -13.77 20.13
N ALA A 620 -1.42 -13.77 19.11
CA ALA A 620 0.01 -13.51 19.27
C ALA A 620 0.28 -12.09 19.78
N ALA A 621 -0.40 -11.08 19.22
CA ALA A 621 -0.32 -9.70 19.71
C ALA A 621 -0.79 -9.59 21.19
N LEU A 622 -1.89 -10.26 21.55
CA LEU A 622 -2.37 -10.29 22.94
C LEU A 622 -1.39 -11.00 23.90
N ALA A 623 -0.71 -12.06 23.44
CA ALA A 623 0.31 -12.75 24.22
C ALA A 623 1.55 -11.85 24.44
N GLN A 624 2.06 -11.22 23.38
CA GLN A 624 3.19 -10.29 23.47
C GLN A 624 2.88 -9.08 24.38
N SER A 625 1.67 -8.53 24.28
CA SER A 625 1.19 -7.46 25.19
C SER A 625 1.18 -7.90 26.65
N LYS A 626 0.68 -9.11 26.96
CA LYS A 626 0.73 -9.68 28.32
C LYS A 626 2.16 -9.94 28.82
N GLU A 627 3.05 -10.44 27.95
CA GLU A 627 4.46 -10.65 28.31
C GLU A 627 5.18 -9.33 28.64
N ARG A 628 4.91 -8.25 27.88
CA ARG A 628 5.49 -6.93 28.20
C ARG A 628 4.96 -6.36 29.50
N ALA A 629 3.64 -6.39 29.72
CA ALA A 629 3.03 -5.94 30.97
C ALA A 629 3.60 -6.71 32.20
N GLY A 630 3.84 -8.02 32.06
CA GLY A 630 4.49 -8.82 33.10
C GLY A 630 5.96 -8.45 33.33
N ARG A 631 6.73 -8.14 32.28
CA ARG A 631 8.14 -7.69 32.39
C ARG A 631 8.25 -6.29 33.01
N GLU A 632 7.34 -5.38 32.66
CA GLU A 632 7.27 -4.03 33.22
C GLU A 632 6.92 -4.06 34.72
N GLN A 633 5.94 -4.89 35.12
CA GLN A 633 5.61 -5.09 36.53
C GLN A 633 6.75 -5.76 37.31
N GLY A 634 7.47 -6.73 36.72
CA GLY A 634 8.64 -7.35 37.33
C GLY A 634 9.81 -6.38 37.54
N GLN A 635 10.07 -5.49 36.57
CA GLN A 635 11.11 -4.45 36.71
C GLN A 635 10.71 -3.34 37.71
N GLY A 636 9.42 -3.06 37.86
CA GLY A 636 8.89 -2.11 38.84
C GLY A 636 8.99 -2.57 40.30
N GLN A 637 9.28 -3.85 40.56
CA GLN A 637 9.50 -4.39 41.92
C GLN A 637 10.98 -4.60 42.27
N GLN A 638 11.90 -4.19 41.40
CA GLN A 638 13.37 -4.30 41.60
C GLN A 638 14.09 -2.94 41.47
N ARG A 639 13.39 -1.85 41.79
CA ARG A 639 13.93 -0.47 41.83
C ARG A 639 13.46 0.26 43.09
#